data_AF-A0A9J7HEG1-F1
#
_entry.id   AF-A0A9J7HEG1-F1
#
_cell.length_a   1.000
_cell.length_b   1.000
_cell.length_c   1.000
_cell.angle_alpha   90.00
_cell.angle_beta   90.00
_cell.angle_gamma   90.00
#
_symmetry.space_group_name_H-M   'P 1'
#
loop_
_entity.id
_entity.type
_entity.pdbx_description
1 polymer ?
#
loop_
_entity_poly.entity_id
_entity_poly.type
_entity_poly.pdbx_seq_one_letter_code
_entity_poly.pdbx_strand_id
1 'polypeptide(L)'
;MVDNTDDESGPRRLTYLVYVPSEKRPMAVVGLASQPVVLTHVEKTRFDQLQRTTKQNTSKTHEGDCYQSLGCWKDNLTDRAIPTLEGTDPRLGDSYGARSNPVEKCYQVAHSRGLTVFAVQDGGQCFGSANGHNTFFKYGRSSACGVDGEGGTSTNEVYLIGVNVALGKPAFQTSHFRPPGGAASRAVDGNTDPAYHHGSCTHTSNPGETNPSWWVDLGQSYVIDRVLIFNRQDLCPERINPFNIHIGDSYHISTNPRCGGDHYINLNQPSISVSCQGMKGRYVGVRLPGPYRILTLCEVQVFLGRCAPKILDNSAPNLYKISSELVCRMGDGASYRGTVSKTETGKTCQRWDSQTPHGHEYTTAKYPSSGLEENYCRRTSDWTEVWCFTTDPMASARWEFCDVPVCVVGHKRHGCKGGYIRLGRHCIRLVPIPKSFVDAQLACKADGATLAMPKTKELDLALRRLVKTSGGNYDHWIGMTEDGDVDWTWVDRTRLGHYRGWHPSEPRDSRWDSLCVHYWSSGHTIDPMWDDTKCSEKKWYICQSRPHI
;
A
#
# COMPACT_ATOMS: atom_id res chain seq x y z
N MET A 1 -28.51 -28.67 -60.69
CA MET A 1 -27.79 -28.09 -61.84
C MET A 1 -26.45 -27.65 -61.27
N VAL A 2 -25.34 -28.40 -61.38
CA VAL A 2 -24.90 -29.35 -62.45
C VAL A 2 -24.74 -28.57 -63.76
N ASP A 3 -23.59 -28.50 -64.44
CA ASP A 3 -22.33 -29.30 -64.43
C ASP A 3 -21.09 -28.51 -63.89
N ASN A 4 -19.85 -29.01 -63.63
CA ASN A 4 -18.87 -29.93 -64.31
C ASN A 4 -18.27 -29.37 -65.62
N THR A 5 -17.03 -29.66 -66.07
CA THR A 5 -15.78 -30.30 -65.50
C THR A 5 -14.55 -29.52 -66.06
N ASP A 6 -13.26 -29.91 -66.23
CA ASP A 6 -12.38 -31.13 -66.21
C ASP A 6 -10.99 -30.70 -65.61
N ASP A 7 -9.98 -31.50 -65.23
CA ASP A 7 -9.20 -32.65 -65.79
C ASP A 7 -8.23 -32.29 -66.94
N GLU A 8 -7.00 -32.82 -67.11
CA GLU A 8 -6.23 -33.92 -66.46
C GLU A 8 -4.86 -33.41 -65.88
N SER A 9 -3.89 -34.16 -65.30
CA SER A 9 -3.46 -35.58 -65.41
C SER A 9 -2.55 -36.05 -64.24
N GLY A 10 -2.36 -37.38 -64.07
CA GLY A 10 -1.67 -38.03 -62.92
C GLY A 10 -0.21 -38.50 -63.17
N PRO A 11 0.30 -39.65 -62.63
CA PRO A 11 -0.40 -40.76 -61.94
C PRO A 11 0.30 -41.28 -60.63
N ARG A 12 0.03 -42.54 -60.21
CA ARG A 12 0.23 -43.12 -58.85
C ARG A 12 1.29 -44.25 -58.77
N ARG A 13 1.68 -44.65 -57.54
CA ARG A 13 1.98 -46.06 -57.16
C ARG A 13 1.86 -46.35 -55.64
N LEU A 14 1.42 -47.57 -55.29
CA LEU A 14 1.50 -48.21 -53.95
C LEU A 14 2.63 -49.28 -53.97
N THR A 15 3.05 -49.95 -52.87
CA THR A 15 2.38 -51.12 -52.23
C THR A 15 3.24 -51.70 -51.07
N TYR A 16 2.64 -51.89 -49.87
CA TYR A 16 2.80 -52.90 -48.76
C TYR A 16 4.13 -53.70 -48.53
N LEU A 17 4.50 -54.25 -47.34
CA LEU A 17 3.80 -54.56 -46.05
C LEU A 17 4.60 -54.01 -44.81
N VAL A 18 4.97 -54.61 -43.64
CA VAL A 18 4.97 -55.95 -42.96
C VAL A 18 4.95 -55.77 -41.39
N TYR A 19 5.18 -56.81 -40.54
CA TYR A 19 5.10 -56.79 -39.05
C TYR A 19 6.09 -57.83 -38.38
N VAL A 20 6.24 -58.14 -37.06
CA VAL A 20 5.28 -58.28 -35.92
C VAL A 20 5.73 -57.79 -34.48
N PRO A 21 6.50 -58.49 -33.58
CA PRO A 21 6.06 -58.58 -32.15
C PRO A 21 7.06 -58.35 -30.95
N SER A 22 6.48 -58.14 -29.75
CA SER A 22 6.95 -58.50 -28.36
C SER A 22 7.94 -57.58 -27.57
N GLU A 23 8.04 -57.54 -26.21
CA GLU A 23 7.12 -57.80 -25.05
C GLU A 23 7.65 -57.34 -23.64
N LYS A 24 6.73 -57.22 -22.64
CA LYS A 24 6.89 -57.45 -21.15
C LYS A 24 7.74 -56.51 -20.22
N ARG A 25 7.82 -56.86 -18.90
CA ARG A 25 8.21 -56.11 -17.64
C ARG A 25 8.68 -57.13 -16.54
N PRO A 26 8.94 -56.87 -15.22
CA PRO A 26 8.81 -55.67 -14.33
C PRO A 26 9.87 -55.45 -13.18
N MET A 27 9.55 -54.55 -12.22
CA MET A 27 9.99 -54.29 -10.80
C MET A 27 11.21 -55.00 -10.12
N ALA A 28 11.97 -54.25 -9.27
CA ALA A 28 12.32 -54.55 -7.84
C ALA A 28 13.29 -53.54 -7.13
N VAL A 29 13.53 -53.72 -5.80
CA VAL A 29 14.58 -53.11 -4.89
C VAL A 29 14.31 -51.67 -4.39
N VAL A 30 14.10 -51.28 -3.11
CA VAL A 30 14.62 -51.55 -1.73
C VAL A 30 15.67 -50.52 -1.22
N GLY A 31 15.63 -50.13 0.07
CA GLY A 31 16.48 -49.07 0.69
C GLY A 31 16.75 -49.24 2.20
N LEU A 32 17.37 -48.23 2.85
CA LEU A 32 17.86 -48.24 4.25
C LEU A 32 17.62 -46.89 4.98
N ALA A 33 17.75 -46.84 6.32
CA ALA A 33 17.34 -45.70 7.17
C ALA A 33 18.28 -45.41 8.37
N SER A 34 18.08 -44.27 9.06
CA SER A 34 18.82 -43.83 10.27
C SER A 34 17.94 -42.99 11.23
N GLN A 35 18.41 -42.72 12.46
CA GLN A 35 17.62 -42.25 13.62
C GLN A 35 17.92 -40.80 14.09
N PRO A 36 17.01 -40.14 14.85
CA PRO A 36 17.19 -38.78 15.37
C PRO A 36 17.83 -38.70 16.78
N VAL A 37 18.29 -37.50 17.15
CA VAL A 37 18.96 -37.17 18.43
C VAL A 37 18.09 -36.25 19.30
N VAL A 38 18.23 -36.34 20.63
CA VAL A 38 17.49 -35.53 21.63
C VAL A 38 18.44 -34.58 22.37
N LEU A 39 18.01 -33.33 22.58
CA LEU A 39 18.77 -32.28 23.29
C LEU A 39 18.24 -32.03 24.71
N THR A 40 19.06 -31.37 25.55
CA THR A 40 18.92 -31.45 27.02
C THR A 40 18.28 -30.23 27.69
N HIS A 41 17.90 -30.39 28.95
CA HIS A 41 17.02 -29.47 29.67
C HIS A 41 17.60 -28.06 29.93
N VAL A 42 18.91 -27.87 29.74
CA VAL A 42 19.63 -26.60 29.97
C VAL A 42 19.46 -25.61 28.82
N GLU A 43 19.14 -26.07 27.60
CA GLU A 43 19.08 -25.19 26.42
C GLU A 43 17.76 -24.40 26.31
N LYS A 44 16.68 -24.90 26.92
CA LYS A 44 15.36 -24.22 26.93
C LYS A 44 15.42 -22.82 27.57
N THR A 45 16.05 -22.69 28.74
CA THR A 45 16.02 -21.45 29.54
C THR A 45 16.73 -20.27 28.88
N ARG A 46 17.61 -20.50 27.90
CA ARG A 46 18.26 -19.44 27.12
C ARG A 46 17.38 -18.92 25.97
N PHE A 47 16.42 -19.72 25.50
CA PHE A 47 15.50 -19.34 24.42
C PHE A 47 14.36 -18.43 24.94
N ASP A 48 13.81 -18.75 26.11
CA ASP A 48 12.70 -18.02 26.74
C ASP A 48 13.05 -16.56 27.11
N GLN A 49 14.34 -16.27 27.34
CA GLN A 49 14.81 -14.90 27.60
C GLN A 49 14.91 -14.04 26.33
N LEU A 50 15.16 -14.65 25.16
CA LEU A 50 15.32 -13.93 23.89
C LEU A 50 13.99 -13.54 23.23
N GLN A 51 12.87 -14.19 23.58
CA GLN A 51 11.55 -13.81 23.05
C GLN A 51 10.91 -12.60 23.74
N ARG A 52 11.50 -12.07 24.82
CA ARG A 52 10.93 -10.94 25.59
C ARG A 52 11.23 -9.55 25.01
N THR A 53 12.11 -9.42 24.03
CA THR A 53 12.66 -8.12 23.59
C THR A 53 12.17 -7.61 22.23
N THR A 54 11.33 -8.35 21.51
CA THR A 54 10.90 -8.00 20.13
C THR A 54 9.39 -7.80 19.93
N LYS A 55 8.58 -7.80 21.01
CA LYS A 55 7.16 -7.40 20.96
C LYS A 55 6.95 -5.90 21.23
N GLN A 56 7.41 -5.04 20.32
CA GLN A 56 6.95 -3.64 20.22
C GLN A 56 6.73 -3.23 18.75
N ASN A 57 5.87 -2.24 18.53
CA ASN A 57 5.49 -1.68 17.22
C ASN A 57 4.82 -2.65 16.22
N THR A 58 3.62 -3.13 16.57
CA THR A 58 2.55 -3.37 15.59
C THR A 58 1.39 -2.43 15.91
N SER A 59 0.82 -1.78 14.90
CA SER A 59 -0.23 -0.75 15.09
C SER A 59 -1.58 -1.41 15.41
N LYS A 60 -2.13 -1.13 16.60
CA LYS A 60 -3.52 -1.52 16.94
C LYS A 60 -4.50 -0.76 16.05
N THR A 61 -5.01 -1.41 15.03
CA THR A 61 -6.17 -0.94 14.24
C THR A 61 -7.16 -2.10 14.10
N HIS A 62 -8.36 -1.94 14.65
CA HIS A 62 -9.43 -2.94 14.53
C HIS A 62 -10.23 -2.70 13.24
N GLU A 63 -10.40 -3.75 12.44
CA GLU A 63 -10.91 -3.62 11.08
C GLU A 63 -12.43 -3.38 11.05
N GLY A 64 -12.80 -2.13 10.78
CA GLY A 64 -14.19 -1.63 10.82
C GLY A 64 -14.36 -0.41 11.73
N ASP A 65 -13.38 -0.14 12.60
CA ASP A 65 -13.47 0.87 13.64
C ASP A 65 -12.82 2.19 13.16
N CYS A 66 -13.54 3.29 13.34
CA CYS A 66 -13.19 4.58 12.73
C CYS A 66 -12.46 5.50 13.71
N TYR A 67 -11.36 5.00 14.27
CA TYR A 67 -10.49 5.71 15.20
C TYR A 67 -9.09 5.08 15.21
N GLN A 68 -8.09 5.82 15.67
CA GLN A 68 -6.70 5.39 15.73
C GLN A 68 -6.17 5.55 17.17
N SER A 69 -5.49 4.52 17.70
CA SER A 69 -4.79 4.63 18.99
C SER A 69 -3.64 5.66 18.90
N LEU A 70 -3.66 6.62 19.84
CA LEU A 70 -2.55 7.50 20.19
C LEU A 70 -1.67 6.89 21.30
N GLY A 71 -1.97 5.66 21.72
CA GLY A 71 -1.23 4.88 22.71
C GLY A 71 -1.65 5.14 24.16
N CYS A 72 -0.78 4.68 25.06
CA CYS A 72 -1.01 4.64 26.50
C CYS A 72 -0.42 5.86 27.24
N TRP A 73 -1.23 6.52 28.05
CA TRP A 73 -0.89 7.78 28.73
C TRP A 73 -1.29 7.75 30.21
N LYS A 74 -0.59 8.53 31.05
CA LYS A 74 -0.94 8.67 32.47
C LYS A 74 -2.09 9.66 32.65
N ASP A 75 -2.88 9.46 33.69
CA ASP A 75 -4.00 10.31 34.07
C ASP A 75 -3.95 10.63 35.57
N ASN A 76 -4.73 11.60 36.03
CA ASN A 76 -4.79 12.02 37.43
C ASN A 76 -6.24 12.09 37.92
N LEU A 77 -6.55 11.35 38.98
CA LEU A 77 -7.92 11.20 39.50
C LEU A 77 -8.59 12.53 39.88
N THR A 78 -7.83 13.54 40.32
CA THR A 78 -8.35 14.86 40.72
C THR A 78 -8.22 15.94 39.66
N ASP A 79 -7.44 15.71 38.60
CA ASP A 79 -7.10 16.70 37.57
C ASP A 79 -6.97 16.01 36.19
N ARG A 80 -8.09 15.46 35.70
CA ARG A 80 -8.12 14.53 34.56
C ARG A 80 -7.52 15.13 33.27
N ALA A 81 -6.70 14.36 32.57
CA ALA A 81 -6.12 14.76 31.28
C ALA A 81 -7.17 14.84 30.15
N ILE A 82 -8.23 14.03 30.26
CA ILE A 82 -9.43 14.06 29.42
C ILE A 82 -10.62 13.88 30.38
N PRO A 83 -11.70 14.67 30.30
CA PRO A 83 -12.86 14.52 31.17
C PRO A 83 -13.64 13.22 30.88
N THR A 84 -14.30 12.68 31.89
CA THR A 84 -15.10 11.45 31.78
C THR A 84 -16.43 11.68 31.04
N LEU A 85 -16.94 10.62 30.41
CA LEU A 85 -18.26 10.57 29.77
C LEU A 85 -19.24 9.63 30.49
N GLU A 86 -18.84 9.00 31.60
CA GLU A 86 -19.72 8.13 32.41
C GLU A 86 -21.02 8.85 32.81
N GLY A 87 -22.15 8.15 32.70
CA GLY A 87 -23.48 8.71 33.01
C GLY A 87 -23.96 9.83 32.07
N THR A 88 -23.17 10.29 31.10
CA THR A 88 -23.59 11.35 30.17
C THR A 88 -24.46 10.84 29.02
N ASP A 89 -24.57 9.52 28.85
CA ASP A 89 -25.32 8.87 27.78
C ASP A 89 -25.86 7.51 28.26
N PRO A 90 -27.06 7.06 27.86
CA PRO A 90 -27.58 5.74 28.24
C PRO A 90 -26.66 4.55 27.91
N ARG A 91 -25.79 4.67 26.89
CA ARG A 91 -24.78 3.66 26.54
C ARG A 91 -23.64 3.53 27.56
N LEU A 92 -23.56 4.46 28.51
CA LEU A 92 -22.60 4.52 29.63
C LEU A 92 -23.35 4.69 30.98
N GLY A 93 -24.58 4.19 31.07
CA GLY A 93 -25.36 4.12 32.32
C GLY A 93 -25.19 2.80 33.09
N ASP A 94 -24.50 1.82 32.49
CA ASP A 94 -24.06 0.59 33.15
C ASP A 94 -22.78 0.83 33.97
N SER A 95 -22.54 0.00 35.00
CA SER A 95 -21.29 0.06 35.77
C SER A 95 -20.11 -0.30 34.86
N TYR A 96 -19.14 0.61 34.72
CA TYR A 96 -18.04 0.46 33.76
C TYR A 96 -17.29 -0.86 33.92
N GLY A 97 -16.95 -1.27 35.15
CA GLY A 97 -16.24 -2.53 35.44
C GLY A 97 -17.00 -3.82 35.11
N ALA A 98 -18.24 -3.74 34.62
CA ALA A 98 -19.02 -4.88 34.09
C ALA A 98 -19.48 -4.66 32.64
N ARG A 99 -19.01 -3.60 31.98
CA ARG A 99 -19.45 -3.13 30.67
C ARG A 99 -18.89 -4.01 29.55
N SER A 100 -19.77 -4.73 28.85
CA SER A 100 -19.40 -5.35 27.57
C SER A 100 -19.08 -4.28 26.50
N ASN A 101 -18.04 -4.53 25.71
CA ASN A 101 -17.54 -3.69 24.61
C ASN A 101 -17.33 -2.20 24.99
N PRO A 102 -16.51 -1.90 26.01
CA PRO A 102 -16.41 -0.53 26.54
C PRO A 102 -15.73 0.43 25.55
N VAL A 103 -14.73 -0.01 24.79
CA VAL A 103 -14.06 0.81 23.76
C VAL A 103 -15.05 1.27 22.69
N GLU A 104 -15.85 0.36 22.14
CA GLU A 104 -16.86 0.67 21.12
C GLU A 104 -18.00 1.53 21.69
N LYS A 105 -18.53 1.23 22.89
CA LYS A 105 -19.52 2.09 23.56
C LYS A 105 -18.98 3.51 23.76
N CYS A 106 -17.72 3.65 24.19
CA CYS A 106 -17.08 4.93 24.42
C CYS A 106 -16.87 5.71 23.12
N TYR A 107 -16.37 5.04 22.06
CA TYR A 107 -16.28 5.60 20.71
C TYR A 107 -17.65 6.10 20.23
N GLN A 108 -18.69 5.27 20.28
CA GLN A 108 -20.02 5.63 19.80
C GLN A 108 -20.60 6.86 20.52
N VAL A 109 -20.37 7.01 21.82
CA VAL A 109 -20.81 8.19 22.59
C VAL A 109 -19.99 9.42 22.19
N ALA A 110 -18.67 9.34 22.19
CA ALA A 110 -17.79 10.44 21.85
C ALA A 110 -17.99 10.93 20.39
N HIS A 111 -18.15 10.00 19.45
CA HIS A 111 -18.46 10.29 18.05
C HIS A 111 -19.84 10.93 17.88
N SER A 112 -20.88 10.43 18.56
CA SER A 112 -22.21 11.06 18.53
C SER A 112 -22.26 12.47 19.15
N ARG A 113 -21.23 12.83 19.94
CA ARG A 113 -21.02 14.15 20.55
C ARG A 113 -20.03 15.03 19.76
N GLY A 114 -19.56 14.59 18.59
CA GLY A 114 -18.62 15.35 17.74
C GLY A 114 -17.23 15.57 18.37
N LEU A 115 -16.83 14.72 19.32
CA LEU A 115 -15.55 14.86 20.01
C LEU A 115 -14.39 14.43 19.10
N THR A 116 -13.20 15.02 19.31
CA THR A 116 -12.02 14.68 18.50
C THR A 116 -11.29 13.44 19.01
N VAL A 117 -11.34 13.21 20.32
CA VAL A 117 -10.61 12.16 21.03
C VAL A 117 -11.55 11.52 22.05
N PHE A 118 -11.48 10.19 22.17
CA PHE A 118 -11.98 9.45 23.33
C PHE A 118 -10.84 8.66 23.98
N ALA A 119 -11.06 8.14 25.18
CA ALA A 119 -10.10 7.28 25.85
C ALA A 119 -10.80 6.33 26.82
N VAL A 120 -10.12 5.23 27.15
CA VAL A 120 -10.62 4.21 28.08
C VAL A 120 -9.59 3.96 29.18
N GLN A 121 -10.05 3.93 30.43
CA GLN A 121 -9.28 3.59 31.63
C GLN A 121 -9.71 2.20 32.14
N ASP A 122 -8.90 1.67 33.06
CA ASP A 122 -9.10 0.44 33.84
C ASP A 122 -10.56 0.02 34.06
N GLY A 123 -10.93 -1.15 33.55
CA GLY A 123 -12.30 -1.67 33.63
C GLY A 123 -13.32 -0.90 32.80
N GLY A 124 -12.94 -0.43 31.60
CA GLY A 124 -13.88 0.11 30.63
C GLY A 124 -14.46 1.50 30.93
N GLN A 125 -13.84 2.30 31.80
CA GLN A 125 -14.30 3.66 32.12
C GLN A 125 -14.00 4.62 30.95
N CYS A 126 -15.02 5.36 30.51
CA CYS A 126 -15.00 6.17 29.29
C CYS A 126 -14.69 7.66 29.54
N PHE A 127 -13.91 8.24 28.63
CA PHE A 127 -13.50 9.65 28.61
C PHE A 127 -13.53 10.20 27.18
N GLY A 128 -13.66 11.52 27.01
CA GLY A 128 -13.53 12.14 25.69
C GLY A 128 -13.58 13.66 25.67
N SER A 129 -13.04 14.27 24.61
CA SER A 129 -12.97 15.73 24.50
C SER A 129 -12.81 16.24 23.06
N ALA A 130 -13.42 17.40 22.78
CA ALA A 130 -13.20 18.17 21.56
C ALA A 130 -11.79 18.79 21.48
N ASN A 131 -11.12 18.97 22.62
CA ASN A 131 -9.72 19.46 22.72
C ASN A 131 -8.75 18.37 23.23
N GLY A 132 -9.18 17.10 23.30
CA GLY A 132 -8.40 16.02 23.92
C GLY A 132 -7.03 15.81 23.25
N HIS A 133 -6.93 16.12 21.97
CA HIS A 133 -5.70 16.10 21.17
C HIS A 133 -4.60 17.07 21.68
N ASN A 134 -4.95 18.09 22.48
CA ASN A 134 -4.00 18.99 23.13
C ASN A 134 -3.76 18.70 24.62
N THR A 135 -4.45 17.71 25.22
CA THR A 135 -4.41 17.48 26.68
C THR A 135 -4.05 16.06 27.09
N PHE A 136 -4.21 15.05 26.22
CA PHE A 136 -4.00 13.65 26.55
C PHE A 136 -2.58 13.31 27.07
N PHE A 137 -1.57 14.04 26.62
CA PHE A 137 -0.17 13.82 26.99
C PHE A 137 0.27 14.51 28.30
N LYS A 138 -0.64 15.21 29.00
CA LYS A 138 -0.35 16.09 30.16
C LYS A 138 0.52 15.46 31.26
N TYR A 139 0.37 14.16 31.54
CA TYR A 139 1.14 13.44 32.57
C TYR A 139 2.21 12.48 31.98
N GLY A 140 2.46 12.56 30.67
CA GLY A 140 3.40 11.71 29.97
C GLY A 140 2.90 10.28 29.69
N ARG A 141 3.74 9.52 28.98
CA ARG A 141 3.42 8.17 28.51
C ARG A 141 3.33 7.16 29.65
N SER A 142 2.52 6.12 29.44
CA SER A 142 2.40 4.94 30.30
C SER A 142 2.69 3.66 29.50
N SER A 143 2.87 2.56 30.21
CA SER A 143 2.98 1.20 29.65
C SER A 143 2.00 0.22 30.32
N ALA A 144 0.98 0.73 31.03
CA ALA A 144 0.05 -0.06 31.84
C ALA A 144 -1.27 -0.42 31.14
N CYS A 145 -1.48 0.05 29.92
CA CYS A 145 -2.68 -0.23 29.13
C CYS A 145 -2.65 -1.65 28.56
N GLY A 146 -3.81 -2.30 28.48
CA GLY A 146 -3.98 -3.69 28.07
C GLY A 146 -3.86 -3.91 26.56
N VAL A 147 -4.03 -5.16 26.14
CA VAL A 147 -4.09 -5.54 24.71
C VAL A 147 -5.50 -5.43 24.14
N ASP A 148 -6.49 -5.55 25.02
CA ASP A 148 -7.94 -5.26 24.89
C ASP A 148 -8.27 -3.86 24.31
N GLY A 149 -7.46 -2.83 24.60
CA GLY A 149 -7.77 -1.44 24.26
C GLY A 149 -8.20 -0.57 25.45
N GLU A 150 -8.01 -1.07 26.67
CA GLU A 150 -8.29 -0.33 27.90
C GLU A 150 -6.98 0.17 28.54
N GLY A 151 -7.08 1.25 29.31
CA GLY A 151 -6.00 1.67 30.20
C GLY A 151 -5.85 0.76 31.42
N GLY A 152 -4.71 0.83 32.10
CA GLY A 152 -4.56 0.32 33.47
C GLY A 152 -4.87 1.41 34.51
N THR A 153 -4.78 1.09 35.80
CA THR A 153 -5.15 2.00 36.91
C THR A 153 -4.52 3.39 36.78
N SER A 154 -5.34 4.45 36.76
CA SER A 154 -4.93 5.85 36.53
C SER A 154 -4.16 6.10 35.22
N THR A 155 -4.44 5.32 34.18
CA THR A 155 -3.85 5.46 32.84
C THR A 155 -4.91 5.22 31.78
N ASN A 156 -4.71 5.80 30.60
CA ASN A 156 -5.68 5.82 29.50
C ASN A 156 -5.05 5.27 28.23
N GLU A 157 -5.71 4.30 27.57
CA GLU A 157 -5.51 4.07 26.13
C GLU A 157 -6.34 5.13 25.40
N VAL A 158 -5.68 5.94 24.58
CA VAL A 158 -6.27 7.16 24.00
C VAL A 158 -6.46 7.00 22.50
N TYR A 159 -7.59 7.45 21.98
CA TYR A 159 -8.01 7.23 20.60
C TYR A 159 -8.44 8.52 19.90
N LEU A 160 -7.83 8.81 18.75
CA LEU A 160 -8.22 9.90 17.85
C LEU A 160 -9.35 9.43 16.94
N ILE A 161 -10.45 10.18 16.89
CA ILE A 161 -11.65 9.81 16.12
C ILE A 161 -11.47 10.13 14.64
N GLY A 162 -11.78 9.17 13.77
CA GLY A 162 -11.64 9.27 12.31
C GLY A 162 -10.33 8.68 11.78
N VAL A 163 -10.30 8.44 10.47
CA VAL A 163 -9.10 7.96 9.74
C VAL A 163 -8.36 9.13 9.10
N ASN A 164 -7.07 9.30 9.40
CA ASN A 164 -6.21 10.28 8.74
C ASN A 164 -5.85 9.81 7.32
N VAL A 165 -6.47 10.40 6.29
CA VAL A 165 -6.18 10.06 4.89
C VAL A 165 -4.97 10.78 4.31
N ALA A 166 -4.34 11.70 5.05
CA ALA A 166 -3.13 12.40 4.61
C ALA A 166 -1.82 11.66 4.95
N LEU A 167 -1.86 10.71 5.90
CA LEU A 167 -0.67 9.95 6.34
C LEU A 167 0.05 9.27 5.16
N GLY A 168 1.36 9.51 5.04
CA GLY A 168 2.24 8.95 4.02
C GLY A 168 1.96 9.42 2.58
N LYS A 169 1.15 10.46 2.38
CA LYS A 169 0.80 10.97 1.05
C LYS A 169 1.88 11.91 0.47
N PRO A 170 1.93 12.12 -0.86
CA PRO A 170 2.76 13.15 -1.45
C PRO A 170 2.33 14.55 -0.98
N ALA A 171 3.25 15.27 -0.33
CA ALA A 171 3.06 16.66 0.08
C ALA A 171 4.07 17.60 -0.59
N PHE A 172 3.67 18.85 -0.76
CA PHE A 172 4.32 19.90 -1.52
C PHE A 172 4.27 21.22 -0.74
N GLN A 173 5.14 22.17 -1.06
CA GLN A 173 5.07 23.54 -0.55
C GLN A 173 5.70 24.54 -1.53
N THR A 174 5.42 25.82 -1.37
CA THR A 174 5.84 26.90 -2.28
C THR A 174 7.36 27.07 -2.39
N SER A 175 8.07 26.91 -1.28
CA SER A 175 9.54 26.94 -1.23
C SER A 175 10.05 26.11 -0.05
N HIS A 176 11.32 25.73 -0.05
CA HIS A 176 11.94 25.00 1.06
C HIS A 176 13.02 25.85 1.74
N PHE A 177 13.16 25.70 3.06
CA PHE A 177 14.40 26.07 3.73
C PHE A 177 15.56 25.20 3.23
N ARG A 178 16.82 25.64 3.41
CA ARG A 178 17.97 24.99 2.77
C ARG A 178 18.09 23.50 3.19
N PRO A 179 18.42 22.58 2.26
CA PRO A 179 18.64 21.18 2.60
C PRO A 179 19.68 21.01 3.74
N PRO A 180 19.48 20.05 4.67
CA PRO A 180 18.45 19.01 4.70
C PRO A 180 17.16 19.39 5.48
N GLY A 181 16.87 20.68 5.71
CA GLY A 181 15.77 21.12 6.56
C GLY A 181 14.38 21.22 5.89
N GLY A 182 13.32 21.04 6.68
CA GLY A 182 11.99 21.60 6.37
C GLY A 182 11.19 21.01 5.20
N ALA A 183 11.51 19.80 4.73
CA ALA A 183 10.81 19.15 3.61
C ALA A 183 9.30 18.92 3.85
N ALA A 184 8.47 19.12 2.83
CA ALA A 184 7.01 19.12 2.92
C ALA A 184 6.38 17.81 3.42
N SER A 185 7.03 16.66 3.15
CA SER A 185 6.56 15.34 3.57
C SER A 185 6.49 15.14 5.08
N ARG A 186 7.20 15.98 5.86
CA ARG A 186 7.21 15.90 7.32
C ARG A 186 5.81 16.07 7.92
N ALA A 187 5.04 17.05 7.42
CA ALA A 187 3.69 17.31 7.88
C ALA A 187 2.63 16.25 7.46
N VAL A 188 3.07 15.07 7.01
CA VAL A 188 2.24 13.89 6.74
C VAL A 188 2.97 12.58 7.09
N ASP A 189 4.08 12.61 7.84
CA ASP A 189 4.80 11.40 8.24
C ASP A 189 4.27 10.77 9.55
N GLY A 190 3.35 11.45 10.24
CA GLY A 190 2.74 10.99 11.48
C GLY A 190 3.47 11.44 12.75
N ASN A 191 4.57 12.19 12.64
CA ASN A 191 5.27 12.76 13.79
C ASN A 191 4.59 14.06 14.26
N THR A 192 3.91 14.01 15.40
CA THR A 192 3.23 15.18 15.99
C THR A 192 4.13 16.01 16.92
N ASP A 193 5.44 15.76 16.96
CA ASP A 193 6.37 16.52 17.81
C ASP A 193 6.44 17.98 17.34
N PRO A 194 6.15 18.98 18.20
CA PRO A 194 6.11 20.38 17.79
C PRO A 194 7.49 21.06 17.74
N ALA A 195 8.60 20.33 17.94
CA ALA A 195 9.96 20.85 17.85
C ALA A 195 10.60 20.61 16.47
N TYR A 196 10.87 21.69 15.73
CA TYR A 196 11.50 21.63 14.40
C TYR A 196 12.87 20.92 14.41
N HIS A 197 13.64 21.11 15.49
CA HIS A 197 14.98 20.52 15.64
C HIS A 197 14.97 19.00 15.80
N HIS A 198 13.85 18.38 16.18
CA HIS A 198 13.69 16.91 16.19
C HIS A 198 13.40 16.33 14.80
N GLY A 199 13.41 17.16 13.75
CA GLY A 199 13.15 16.75 12.37
C GLY A 199 11.66 16.69 12.00
N SER A 200 10.77 16.93 12.96
CA SER A 200 9.32 16.79 12.83
C SER A 200 8.66 17.79 11.88
N CYS A 201 9.18 19.04 11.78
CA CYS A 201 8.43 20.11 11.13
C CYS A 201 8.96 20.54 9.75
N THR A 202 8.02 20.88 8.86
CA THR A 202 8.23 21.58 7.58
C THR A 202 8.70 23.02 7.82
N HIS A 203 9.34 23.64 6.81
CA HIS A 203 9.74 25.04 6.85
C HIS A 203 9.91 25.60 5.43
N THR A 204 9.21 26.70 5.09
CA THR A 204 9.40 27.39 3.80
C THR A 204 10.68 28.25 3.79
N SER A 205 10.99 28.93 2.69
CA SER A 205 12.22 29.73 2.59
C SER A 205 12.34 30.84 3.64
N ASN A 206 13.58 31.24 3.93
CA ASN A 206 13.96 32.38 4.78
C ASN A 206 14.84 33.28 3.89
N PRO A 207 14.58 34.59 3.69
CA PRO A 207 13.85 35.55 4.54
C PRO A 207 12.30 35.51 4.53
N GLY A 208 11.68 34.54 3.84
CA GLY A 208 10.24 34.42 3.75
C GLY A 208 9.71 34.88 2.39
N GLU A 209 8.46 34.52 2.09
CA GLU A 209 7.86 34.70 0.77
C GLU A 209 6.44 35.27 0.86
N THR A 210 5.88 35.63 -0.30
CA THR A 210 4.53 36.20 -0.41
C THR A 210 3.50 35.09 -0.57
N ASN A 211 2.67 34.93 0.46
CA ASN A 211 1.68 33.88 0.62
C ASN A 211 2.21 32.42 0.58
N PRO A 212 3.17 32.03 1.45
CA PRO A 212 3.69 30.65 1.51
C PRO A 212 2.55 29.66 1.73
N SER A 213 2.69 28.49 1.12
CA SER A 213 1.67 27.44 1.15
C SER A 213 2.27 26.06 1.20
N TRP A 214 1.60 25.14 1.88
CA TRP A 214 1.88 23.71 1.93
C TRP A 214 0.61 22.96 1.51
N TRP A 215 0.70 21.81 0.83
CA TRP A 215 -0.46 21.00 0.48
C TRP A 215 -0.15 19.52 0.24
N VAL A 216 -1.15 18.67 0.47
CA VAL A 216 -1.11 17.21 0.26
C VAL A 216 -1.99 16.77 -0.90
N ASP A 217 -1.52 15.78 -1.67
CA ASP A 217 -2.31 15.04 -2.67
C ASP A 217 -2.85 13.73 -2.06
N LEU A 218 -4.14 13.69 -1.74
CA LEU A 218 -4.77 12.50 -1.15
C LEU A 218 -4.88 11.32 -2.14
N GLY A 219 -4.59 11.54 -3.43
CA GLY A 219 -4.62 10.59 -4.53
C GLY A 219 -5.99 10.49 -5.24
N GLN A 220 -7.07 10.86 -4.55
CA GLN A 220 -8.44 10.95 -5.05
C GLN A 220 -9.25 11.96 -4.21
N SER A 221 -10.42 12.38 -4.68
CA SER A 221 -11.25 13.37 -3.99
C SER A 221 -12.05 12.75 -2.84
N TYR A 222 -11.88 13.28 -1.62
CA TYR A 222 -12.58 12.83 -0.41
C TYR A 222 -13.59 13.85 0.10
N VAL A 223 -14.54 13.41 0.94
CA VAL A 223 -15.44 14.26 1.73
C VAL A 223 -14.81 14.47 3.11
N ILE A 224 -14.34 15.67 3.38
CA ILE A 224 -13.46 15.98 4.53
C ILE A 224 -14.28 16.59 5.67
N ASP A 225 -14.24 15.92 6.82
CA ASP A 225 -14.84 16.40 8.08
C ASP A 225 -14.10 17.63 8.58
N ARG A 226 -12.79 17.44 8.81
CA ARG A 226 -11.92 18.38 9.50
C ARG A 226 -10.45 18.12 9.18
N VAL A 227 -9.64 19.14 9.45
CA VAL A 227 -8.18 19.09 9.37
C VAL A 227 -7.62 19.40 10.75
N LEU A 228 -6.71 18.56 11.26
CA LEU A 228 -5.98 18.79 12.51
C LEU A 228 -4.54 19.20 12.16
N ILE A 229 -4.13 20.39 12.58
CA ILE A 229 -2.84 20.99 12.26
C ILE A 229 -2.01 21.10 13.53
N PHE A 230 -0.82 20.50 13.55
CA PHE A 230 0.19 20.68 14.58
C PHE A 230 1.17 21.77 14.16
N ASN A 231 1.31 22.79 15.01
CA ASN A 231 2.19 23.94 14.81
C ASN A 231 3.57 23.70 15.46
N ARG A 232 4.56 24.45 14.99
CA ARG A 232 5.86 24.56 15.66
C ARG A 232 5.70 25.28 17.01
N GLN A 233 6.37 24.80 18.05
CA GLN A 233 6.38 25.43 19.39
C GLN A 233 7.77 25.78 19.92
N ASP A 234 8.85 25.15 19.42
CA ASP A 234 10.21 25.39 19.94
C ASP A 234 10.78 26.78 19.61
N LEU A 235 10.32 27.41 18.52
CA LEU A 235 10.70 28.79 18.18
C LEU A 235 9.68 29.40 17.20
N CYS A 236 9.28 30.64 17.48
CA CYS A 236 8.37 31.44 16.65
C CYS A 236 6.99 30.80 16.32
N PRO A 237 6.24 30.27 17.31
CA PRO A 237 4.92 29.68 17.10
C PRO A 237 3.90 30.67 16.49
N GLU A 238 4.08 31.98 16.71
CA GLU A 238 3.20 33.04 16.21
C GLU A 238 3.10 33.13 14.69
N ARG A 239 4.12 32.66 13.95
CA ARG A 239 4.25 32.83 12.49
C ARG A 239 3.11 32.23 11.69
N ILE A 240 2.45 31.20 12.21
CA ILE A 240 1.32 30.53 11.55
C ILE A 240 0.05 31.41 11.51
N ASN A 241 -0.09 32.40 12.41
CA ASN A 241 -1.32 33.19 12.52
C ASN A 241 -1.26 34.49 11.67
N PRO A 242 -2.31 34.84 10.91
CA PRO A 242 -3.42 33.99 10.46
C PRO A 242 -2.98 32.98 9.38
N PHE A 243 -3.78 31.94 9.19
CA PHE A 243 -3.69 31.00 8.05
C PHE A 243 -5.08 30.69 7.44
N ASN A 244 -5.10 30.18 6.21
CA ASN A 244 -6.28 29.62 5.56
C ASN A 244 -6.07 28.13 5.26
N ILE A 245 -7.16 27.38 5.25
CA ILE A 245 -7.20 26.02 4.69
C ILE A 245 -7.95 26.09 3.35
N HIS A 246 -7.43 25.43 2.32
CA HIS A 246 -8.02 25.33 0.98
C HIS A 246 -8.26 23.86 0.63
N ILE A 247 -9.46 23.53 0.11
CA ILE A 247 -9.86 22.15 -0.22
C ILE A 247 -10.50 22.12 -1.61
N GLY A 248 -10.01 21.25 -2.50
CA GLY A 248 -10.60 21.06 -3.83
C GLY A 248 -9.78 20.11 -4.72
N ASP A 249 -10.09 20.09 -6.01
CA ASP A 249 -9.45 19.17 -6.97
C ASP A 249 -8.35 19.82 -7.84
N SER A 250 -8.09 21.12 -7.67
CA SER A 250 -6.97 21.82 -8.31
C SER A 250 -5.66 21.63 -7.53
N TYR A 251 -4.57 21.35 -8.25
CA TYR A 251 -3.21 21.36 -7.70
C TYR A 251 -2.76 22.79 -7.30
N HIS A 252 -3.28 23.82 -7.99
CA HIS A 252 -3.02 25.22 -7.65
C HIS A 252 -3.94 25.63 -6.49
N ILE A 253 -3.54 25.34 -5.25
CA ILE A 253 -4.45 25.41 -4.10
C ILE A 253 -5.14 26.77 -3.86
N SER A 254 -4.55 27.88 -4.32
CA SER A 254 -5.17 29.22 -4.25
C SER A 254 -6.43 29.35 -5.11
N THR A 255 -6.68 28.42 -6.03
CA THR A 255 -7.91 28.31 -6.84
C THR A 255 -8.97 27.39 -6.22
N ASN A 256 -8.61 26.60 -5.20
CA ASN A 256 -9.58 25.80 -4.44
C ASN A 256 -10.32 26.70 -3.42
N PRO A 257 -11.61 26.44 -3.13
CA PRO A 257 -12.34 27.17 -2.09
C PRO A 257 -11.70 27.02 -0.70
N ARG A 258 -11.89 28.03 0.14
CA ARG A 258 -11.44 28.01 1.53
C ARG A 258 -12.37 27.15 2.40
N CYS A 259 -11.79 26.36 3.30
CA CYS A 259 -12.47 25.82 4.47
C CYS A 259 -12.57 26.92 5.53
N GLY A 260 -13.75 27.53 5.62
CA GLY A 260 -13.99 28.69 6.48
C GLY A 260 -13.23 29.94 6.04
N GLY A 261 -12.85 30.77 7.01
CA GLY A 261 -12.16 32.04 6.80
C GLY A 261 -10.65 31.98 7.09
N ASP A 262 -10.17 33.00 7.78
CA ASP A 262 -8.84 33.05 8.39
C ASP A 262 -8.90 32.41 9.79
N HIS A 263 -7.98 31.48 10.04
CA HIS A 263 -7.89 30.67 11.26
C HIS A 263 -6.70 31.10 12.11
N TYR A 264 -6.83 30.86 13.42
CA TYR A 264 -5.84 31.24 14.43
C TYR A 264 -5.68 30.11 15.45
N ILE A 265 -4.46 29.63 15.65
CA ILE A 265 -4.14 28.71 16.76
C ILE A 265 -3.84 29.51 18.04
N ASN A 266 -4.30 29.02 19.18
CA ASN A 266 -3.85 29.52 20.48
C ASN A 266 -2.38 29.09 20.68
N LEU A 267 -1.46 30.06 20.84
CA LEU A 267 -0.02 29.77 20.90
C LEU A 267 0.37 28.88 22.09
N ASN A 268 -0.47 28.76 23.12
CA ASN A 268 -0.26 27.83 24.25
C ASN A 268 -0.70 26.39 23.94
N GLN A 269 -1.11 26.07 22.71
CA GLN A 269 -1.54 24.75 22.27
C GLN A 269 -0.71 24.27 21.07
N PRO A 270 -0.24 23.00 21.03
CA PRO A 270 0.54 22.51 19.91
C PRO A 270 -0.29 22.28 18.65
N SER A 271 -1.62 22.15 18.73
CA SER A 271 -2.46 21.87 17.55
C SER A 271 -3.86 22.49 17.58
N ILE A 272 -4.49 22.56 16.40
CA ILE A 272 -5.87 23.04 16.20
C ILE A 272 -6.63 22.11 15.25
N SER A 273 -7.85 21.71 15.63
CA SER A 273 -8.77 20.98 14.75
C SER A 273 -9.80 21.94 14.14
N VAL A 274 -9.81 22.04 12.81
CA VAL A 274 -10.69 22.92 12.04
C VAL A 274 -11.70 22.08 11.26
N SER A 275 -13.00 22.19 11.58
CA SER A 275 -14.04 21.53 10.78
C SER A 275 -14.23 22.24 9.43
N CYS A 276 -14.29 21.42 8.38
CA CYS A 276 -14.54 21.81 7.00
C CYS A 276 -15.89 21.32 6.48
N GLN A 277 -16.81 20.92 7.37
CA GLN A 277 -18.24 20.73 7.09
C GLN A 277 -18.55 19.77 5.91
N GLY A 278 -17.69 18.79 5.63
CA GLY A 278 -17.88 17.86 4.52
C GLY A 278 -17.42 18.39 3.15
N MET A 279 -16.58 19.43 3.09
CA MET A 279 -15.99 19.90 1.82
C MET A 279 -15.33 18.76 1.04
N LYS A 280 -15.52 18.77 -0.28
CA LYS A 280 -14.98 17.74 -1.18
C LYS A 280 -13.71 18.22 -1.89
N GLY A 281 -12.66 17.41 -1.87
CA GLY A 281 -11.44 17.68 -2.65
C GLY A 281 -10.38 16.59 -2.56
N ARG A 282 -9.49 16.54 -3.57
CA ARG A 282 -8.29 15.70 -3.62
C ARG A 282 -7.07 16.37 -2.97
N TYR A 283 -7.00 17.70 -3.03
CA TYR A 283 -5.93 18.50 -2.48
C TYR A 283 -6.42 19.25 -1.24
N VAL A 284 -5.62 19.18 -0.17
CA VAL A 284 -5.82 19.96 1.06
C VAL A 284 -4.56 20.78 1.27
N GLY A 285 -4.71 22.10 1.37
CA GLY A 285 -3.59 23.03 1.54
C GLY A 285 -3.76 23.99 2.70
N VAL A 286 -2.65 24.33 3.35
CA VAL A 286 -2.54 25.37 4.37
C VAL A 286 -1.73 26.53 3.79
N ARG A 287 -2.25 27.75 3.90
CA ARG A 287 -1.68 28.95 3.28
C ARG A 287 -1.65 30.10 4.27
N LEU A 288 -0.52 30.80 4.38
CA LEU A 288 -0.45 32.04 5.14
C LEU A 288 -0.77 33.21 4.19
N PRO A 289 -1.71 34.12 4.47
CA PRO A 289 -1.86 35.33 3.68
C PRO A 289 -0.80 36.39 4.03
N GLY A 290 -0.39 37.18 3.03
CA GLY A 290 0.49 38.35 3.20
C GLY A 290 1.94 38.17 2.71
N PRO A 291 2.72 39.28 2.66
CA PRO A 291 4.12 39.27 2.24
C PRO A 291 5.06 38.82 3.38
N TYR A 292 6.28 38.38 3.02
CA TYR A 292 7.36 38.01 3.94
C TYR A 292 6.97 37.03 5.07
N ARG A 293 6.01 36.13 4.82
CA ARG A 293 5.60 35.09 5.76
C ARG A 293 6.52 33.87 5.63
N ILE A 294 6.61 33.08 6.71
CA ILE A 294 7.31 31.79 6.76
C ILE A 294 6.32 30.77 7.34
N LEU A 295 6.08 29.67 6.62
CA LEU A 295 5.17 28.61 7.05
C LEU A 295 5.98 27.45 7.63
N THR A 296 5.56 27.00 8.82
CA THR A 296 6.06 25.82 9.52
C THR A 296 4.88 25.01 10.06
N LEU A 297 4.83 23.73 9.72
CA LEU A 297 3.80 22.77 10.11
C LEU A 297 4.48 21.46 10.52
N CYS A 298 4.10 20.88 11.65
CA CYS A 298 4.71 19.65 12.16
C CYS A 298 3.96 18.39 11.68
N GLU A 299 2.63 18.41 11.71
CA GLU A 299 1.77 17.38 11.14
C GLU A 299 0.45 18.02 10.68
N VAL A 300 -0.12 17.55 9.57
CA VAL A 300 -1.43 17.97 9.05
C VAL A 300 -2.27 16.74 8.71
N GLN A 301 -3.23 16.43 9.58
CA GLN A 301 -4.06 15.25 9.49
C GLN A 301 -5.42 15.60 8.88
N VAL A 302 -5.90 14.80 7.93
CA VAL A 302 -7.14 15.04 7.20
C VAL A 302 -8.13 13.91 7.47
N PHE A 303 -9.28 14.24 8.05
CA PHE A 303 -10.27 13.26 8.49
C PHE A 303 -11.52 13.25 7.61
N LEU A 304 -12.13 12.08 7.44
CA LEU A 304 -13.32 11.88 6.59
C LEU A 304 -14.63 12.10 7.35
N GLY A 305 -15.59 12.77 6.69
CA GLY A 305 -16.94 13.00 7.22
C GLY A 305 -17.84 11.77 7.30
N ARG A 306 -17.35 10.62 6.80
CA ARG A 306 -18.02 9.32 6.93
C ARG A 306 -16.99 8.23 7.14
N CYS A 307 -16.85 7.82 8.39
CA CYS A 307 -16.73 6.41 8.72
C CYS A 307 -17.78 5.63 7.93
N ALA A 308 -17.40 4.55 7.23
CA ALA A 308 -18.40 3.72 6.55
C ALA A 308 -19.20 2.95 7.62
N PRO A 309 -20.49 3.25 7.85
CA PRO A 309 -21.25 2.50 8.84
C PRO A 309 -21.43 1.06 8.34
N LYS A 310 -21.40 0.09 9.27
CA LYS A 310 -21.98 -1.23 9.01
C LYS A 310 -23.49 -1.03 8.81
N ILE A 311 -23.94 -0.98 7.55
CA ILE A 311 -25.36 -0.95 7.21
C ILE A 311 -25.96 -2.31 7.57
N LEU A 312 -26.47 -2.39 8.80
CA LEU A 312 -27.34 -3.48 9.26
C LEU A 312 -28.78 -3.15 8.88
N ASP A 313 -29.11 -3.31 7.59
CA ASP A 313 -30.49 -3.39 7.12
C ASP A 313 -30.59 -4.34 5.92
N ASN A 314 -31.57 -5.25 5.96
CA ASN A 314 -31.78 -6.34 5.00
C ASN A 314 -32.99 -6.06 4.08
N SER A 315 -33.06 -4.88 3.47
CA SER A 315 -34.29 -4.43 2.77
C SER A 315 -34.09 -3.65 1.45
N ALA A 316 -33.00 -3.87 0.71
CA ALA A 316 -32.82 -3.32 -0.66
C ALA A 316 -32.18 -4.32 -1.64
N PRO A 317 -32.88 -4.76 -2.72
CA PRO A 317 -32.30 -5.67 -3.71
C PRO A 317 -31.47 -4.94 -4.78
N ASN A 318 -30.26 -5.48 -5.04
CA ASN A 318 -29.40 -5.18 -6.19
C ASN A 318 -29.04 -3.71 -6.48
N LEU A 319 -27.98 -3.23 -5.80
CA LEU A 319 -26.88 -2.52 -6.47
C LEU A 319 -25.59 -2.64 -5.62
N TYR A 320 -24.45 -2.94 -6.28
CA TYR A 320 -23.11 -3.07 -5.69
C TYR A 320 -22.92 -4.12 -4.58
N LYS A 321 -23.11 -5.41 -4.91
CA LYS A 321 -22.39 -6.49 -4.21
C LYS A 321 -20.90 -6.39 -4.55
N ILE A 322 -20.09 -5.86 -3.64
CA ILE A 322 -18.61 -5.88 -3.76
C ILE A 322 -18.17 -7.35 -3.72
N SER A 323 -17.51 -7.81 -4.78
CA SER A 323 -17.17 -9.23 -4.96
C SER A 323 -16.03 -9.66 -4.03
N SER A 324 -16.35 -10.48 -3.02
CA SER A 324 -15.42 -11.09 -2.06
C SER A 324 -14.58 -12.24 -2.65
N GLU A 325 -14.22 -12.15 -3.93
CA GLU A 325 -13.71 -13.28 -4.74
C GLU A 325 -12.35 -12.99 -5.37
N LEU A 326 -11.37 -12.62 -4.54
CA LEU A 326 -9.97 -13.00 -4.78
C LEU A 326 -9.16 -13.05 -3.48
N VAL A 327 -9.45 -14.02 -2.60
CA VAL A 327 -8.45 -14.44 -1.60
C VAL A 327 -7.34 -15.15 -2.37
N CYS A 328 -6.24 -14.44 -2.57
CA CYS A 328 -5.07 -14.90 -3.31
C CYS A 328 -3.96 -15.37 -2.34
N ARG A 329 -2.99 -16.13 -2.84
CA ARG A 329 -1.79 -16.52 -2.07
C ARG A 329 -0.67 -15.49 -2.23
N MET A 330 -0.13 -14.99 -1.12
CA MET A 330 1.12 -14.22 -1.12
C MET A 330 2.30 -15.18 -0.98
N GLY A 331 3.35 -14.97 -1.80
CA GLY A 331 4.54 -15.83 -1.80
C GLY A 331 4.22 -17.30 -2.07
N ASP A 332 4.79 -18.19 -1.26
CA ASP A 332 4.58 -19.64 -1.31
C ASP A 332 3.17 -20.10 -0.87
N GLY A 333 2.36 -19.20 -0.30
CA GLY A 333 1.02 -19.51 0.20
C GLY A 333 0.97 -20.11 1.61
N ALA A 334 2.04 -20.03 2.42
CA ALA A 334 2.01 -20.45 3.83
C ALA A 334 0.84 -19.85 4.63
N SER A 335 0.51 -18.58 4.36
CA SER A 335 -0.57 -17.81 4.97
C SER A 335 -1.91 -17.89 4.22
N TYR A 336 -2.00 -18.64 3.12
CA TYR A 336 -3.23 -18.75 2.32
C TYR A 336 -4.32 -19.54 3.07
N ARG A 337 -5.44 -18.88 3.38
CA ARG A 337 -6.62 -19.49 4.05
C ARG A 337 -7.92 -19.32 3.24
N GLY A 338 -7.82 -19.14 1.93
CA GLY A 338 -8.98 -19.09 1.04
C GLY A 338 -9.65 -20.45 0.83
N THR A 339 -10.77 -20.46 0.10
CA THR A 339 -11.68 -21.61 -0.02
C THR A 339 -11.58 -22.39 -1.34
N VAL A 340 -10.49 -22.23 -2.10
CA VAL A 340 -10.25 -23.06 -3.31
C VAL A 340 -10.08 -24.51 -2.89
N SER A 341 -10.87 -25.41 -3.49
CA SER A 341 -10.92 -26.85 -3.18
C SER A 341 -10.77 -27.74 -4.43
N LYS A 342 -10.00 -27.25 -5.41
CA LYS A 342 -9.68 -27.96 -6.66
C LYS A 342 -8.21 -27.83 -7.04
N THR A 343 -7.71 -28.86 -7.71
CA THR A 343 -6.33 -28.95 -8.21
C THR A 343 -6.14 -28.18 -9.53
N GLU A 344 -4.89 -28.05 -10.00
CA GLU A 344 -4.57 -27.41 -11.28
C GLU A 344 -5.24 -28.10 -12.49
N THR A 345 -5.32 -29.44 -12.51
CA THR A 345 -6.11 -30.19 -13.53
C THR A 345 -7.61 -30.26 -13.22
N GLY A 346 -8.08 -29.54 -12.20
CA GLY A 346 -9.50 -29.35 -11.87
C GLY A 346 -10.14 -30.47 -11.05
N LYS A 347 -9.36 -31.43 -10.53
CA LYS A 347 -9.86 -32.49 -9.65
C LYS A 347 -10.34 -31.90 -8.34
N THR A 348 -11.42 -32.44 -7.77
CA THR A 348 -11.91 -32.01 -6.46
C THR A 348 -10.99 -32.51 -5.35
N CYS A 349 -10.68 -31.66 -4.39
CA CYS A 349 -9.87 -32.02 -3.23
C CYS A 349 -10.66 -32.90 -2.23
N GLN A 350 -9.97 -33.88 -1.64
CA GLN A 350 -10.42 -34.64 -0.48
C GLN A 350 -10.38 -33.75 0.78
N ARG A 351 -11.28 -33.97 1.74
CA ARG A 351 -11.22 -33.29 3.05
C ARG A 351 -10.00 -33.75 3.84
N TRP A 352 -9.33 -32.84 4.56
CA TRP A 352 -8.17 -33.16 5.40
C TRP A 352 -8.51 -33.99 6.65
N ASP A 353 -9.79 -34.09 7.02
CA ASP A 353 -10.28 -35.01 8.05
C ASP A 353 -10.72 -36.38 7.49
N SER A 354 -10.83 -36.52 6.17
CA SER A 354 -11.15 -37.80 5.52
C SER A 354 -9.91 -38.66 5.29
N GLN A 355 -10.06 -39.97 5.51
CA GLN A 355 -9.05 -40.98 5.19
C GLN A 355 -9.41 -41.78 3.92
N THR A 356 -10.30 -41.25 3.08
CA THR A 356 -10.82 -41.93 1.89
C THR A 356 -11.13 -40.90 0.79
N PRO A 357 -10.78 -41.14 -0.50
CA PRO A 357 -10.12 -42.34 -1.04
C PRO A 357 -8.67 -42.57 -0.58
N HIS A 358 -7.93 -41.52 -0.20
CA HIS A 358 -6.50 -41.62 0.10
C HIS A 358 -6.19 -41.37 1.59
N GLY A 359 -5.83 -42.41 2.34
CA GLY A 359 -5.40 -42.27 3.73
C GLY A 359 -4.10 -41.46 3.89
N HIS A 360 -4.01 -40.63 4.94
CA HIS A 360 -2.88 -39.74 5.17
C HIS A 360 -2.72 -39.25 6.62
N GLU A 361 -1.48 -39.01 7.04
CA GLU A 361 -1.15 -38.48 8.38
C GLU A 361 -1.24 -36.94 8.50
N TYR A 362 -1.62 -36.22 7.44
CA TYR A 362 -1.76 -34.76 7.43
C TYR A 362 -2.99 -34.33 8.24
N THR A 363 -2.85 -34.26 9.56
CA THR A 363 -3.89 -33.85 10.51
C THR A 363 -3.60 -32.47 11.11
N THR A 364 -4.64 -31.80 11.62
CA THR A 364 -4.51 -30.53 12.37
C THR A 364 -3.64 -30.68 13.63
N ALA A 365 -3.56 -31.86 14.24
CA ALA A 365 -2.64 -32.11 15.35
C ALA A 365 -1.15 -32.16 14.93
N LYS A 366 -0.87 -32.68 13.72
CA LYS A 366 0.50 -32.80 13.18
C LYS A 366 0.98 -31.53 12.46
N TYR A 367 0.06 -30.74 11.88
CA TYR A 367 0.34 -29.51 11.15
C TYR A 367 -0.58 -28.34 11.58
N PRO A 368 -0.60 -27.94 12.88
CA PRO A 368 -1.61 -27.02 13.43
C PRO A 368 -1.60 -25.62 12.81
N SER A 369 -0.46 -25.14 12.33
CA SER A 369 -0.35 -23.84 11.67
C SER A 369 -0.86 -23.82 10.23
N SER A 370 -1.09 -24.99 9.61
CA SER A 370 -1.37 -25.10 8.17
C SER A 370 -2.85 -24.92 7.79
N GLY A 371 -3.76 -24.82 8.77
CA GLY A 371 -5.19 -24.57 8.54
C GLY A 371 -5.88 -25.68 7.75
N LEU A 372 -5.62 -26.94 8.11
CA LEU A 372 -6.13 -28.15 7.43
C LEU A 372 -7.63 -28.37 7.73
N GLU A 373 -8.45 -27.46 7.21
CA GLU A 373 -9.90 -27.36 7.41
C GLU A 373 -10.63 -27.72 6.11
N GLU A 374 -11.77 -28.40 6.21
CA GLU A 374 -12.59 -28.85 5.09
C GLU A 374 -11.74 -29.56 4.01
N ASN A 375 -11.98 -29.30 2.71
CA ASN A 375 -11.17 -29.77 1.58
C ASN A 375 -10.45 -28.64 0.84
N TYR A 376 -10.10 -27.56 1.53
CA TYR A 376 -9.45 -26.41 0.91
C TYR A 376 -7.94 -26.64 0.68
N CYS A 377 -7.38 -26.12 -0.41
CA CYS A 377 -5.96 -26.23 -0.71
C CYS A 377 -5.10 -25.48 0.32
N ARG A 378 -4.00 -26.10 0.76
CA ARG A 378 -3.11 -25.57 1.82
C ARG A 378 -1.65 -25.85 1.52
N ARG A 379 -0.76 -25.04 2.10
CA ARG A 379 0.68 -25.32 2.14
C ARG A 379 1.01 -25.79 3.56
N THR A 380 1.49 -27.03 3.67
CA THR A 380 2.05 -27.57 4.91
C THR A 380 3.55 -27.26 5.00
N SER A 381 4.12 -27.27 6.20
CA SER A 381 5.51 -26.82 6.45
C SER A 381 6.60 -27.63 5.74
N ASP A 382 6.28 -28.85 5.33
CA ASP A 382 7.11 -29.80 4.58
C ASP A 382 7.02 -29.65 3.05
N TRP A 383 6.14 -28.78 2.54
CA TRP A 383 5.98 -28.49 1.11
C TRP A 383 6.35 -27.04 0.79
N THR A 384 6.63 -26.73 -0.48
CA THR A 384 7.01 -25.39 -0.96
C THR A 384 5.88 -24.60 -1.59
N GLU A 385 4.68 -25.20 -1.72
CA GLU A 385 3.55 -24.64 -2.47
C GLU A 385 2.21 -25.17 -1.90
N VAL A 386 1.07 -24.65 -2.39
CA VAL A 386 -0.27 -25.06 -1.96
C VAL A 386 -0.80 -26.25 -2.76
N TRP A 387 -1.32 -27.25 -2.06
CA TRP A 387 -1.72 -28.55 -2.63
C TRP A 387 -2.93 -29.15 -1.90
N CYS A 388 -3.43 -30.28 -2.39
CA CYS A 388 -4.40 -31.13 -1.68
C CYS A 388 -4.31 -32.60 -2.12
N PHE A 389 -4.88 -33.52 -1.33
CA PHE A 389 -5.23 -34.86 -1.80
C PHE A 389 -6.45 -34.79 -2.72
N THR A 390 -6.54 -35.66 -3.73
CA THR A 390 -7.64 -35.63 -4.71
C THR A 390 -8.74 -36.63 -4.35
N THR A 391 -9.98 -36.42 -4.80
CA THR A 391 -11.07 -37.39 -4.63
C THR A 391 -11.08 -38.51 -5.68
N ASP A 392 -10.02 -38.65 -6.49
CA ASP A 392 -9.91 -39.64 -7.56
C ASP A 392 -9.12 -40.87 -7.05
N PRO A 393 -9.76 -42.03 -6.82
CA PRO A 393 -9.09 -43.25 -6.36
C PRO A 393 -8.27 -43.96 -7.46
N MET A 394 -8.46 -43.58 -8.73
CA MET A 394 -7.77 -44.15 -9.89
C MET A 394 -6.58 -43.29 -10.33
N ALA A 395 -6.33 -42.15 -9.68
CA ALA A 395 -5.26 -41.22 -10.04
C ALA A 395 -3.86 -41.85 -9.88
N SER A 396 -3.00 -41.66 -10.87
CA SER A 396 -1.57 -42.03 -10.80
C SER A 396 -0.79 -41.26 -9.72
N ALA A 397 -1.28 -40.07 -9.32
CA ALA A 397 -0.84 -39.32 -8.16
C ALA A 397 -2.04 -39.03 -7.25
N ARG A 398 -1.95 -39.44 -5.97
CA ARG A 398 -3.02 -39.28 -4.98
C ARG A 398 -3.25 -37.83 -4.50
N TRP A 399 -2.29 -36.96 -4.77
CA TRP A 399 -2.27 -35.54 -4.43
C TRP A 399 -1.81 -34.72 -5.64
N GLU A 400 -2.09 -33.43 -5.63
CA GLU A 400 -1.76 -32.52 -6.72
C GLU A 400 -1.65 -31.08 -6.18
N PHE A 401 -0.94 -30.19 -6.90
CA PHE A 401 -0.95 -28.75 -6.61
C PHE A 401 -2.30 -28.11 -7.00
N CYS A 402 -2.57 -26.92 -6.48
CA CYS A 402 -3.81 -26.19 -6.73
C CYS A 402 -3.59 -24.86 -7.44
N ASP A 403 -4.47 -24.54 -8.41
CA ASP A 403 -4.59 -23.20 -9.01
C ASP A 403 -5.23 -22.22 -8.03
N VAL A 404 -4.47 -21.88 -6.99
CA VAL A 404 -4.76 -20.77 -6.08
C VAL A 404 -4.13 -19.51 -6.68
N PRO A 405 -4.92 -18.47 -7.03
CA PRO A 405 -4.39 -17.26 -7.63
C PRO A 405 -3.31 -16.61 -6.76
N VAL A 406 -2.15 -16.27 -7.34
CA VAL A 406 -1.09 -15.53 -6.63
C VAL A 406 -1.48 -14.04 -6.52
N CYS A 407 -1.21 -13.43 -5.36
CA CYS A 407 -1.46 -12.01 -5.13
C CYS A 407 -0.47 -11.13 -5.90
N VAL A 408 -0.82 -10.81 -7.14
CA VAL A 408 -0.23 -9.69 -7.87
C VAL A 408 -0.98 -8.40 -7.52
N VAL A 409 -0.26 -7.36 -7.09
CA VAL A 409 -0.82 -6.00 -6.94
C VAL A 409 -0.94 -5.37 -8.33
N GLY A 410 -1.89 -5.88 -9.09
CA GLY A 410 -2.12 -5.55 -10.49
C GLY A 410 -3.31 -6.33 -11.02
N HIS A 411 -4.45 -5.65 -11.19
CA HIS A 411 -5.67 -6.29 -11.69
C HIS A 411 -5.43 -6.98 -13.03
N LYS A 412 -5.90 -8.24 -13.18
CA LYS A 412 -6.16 -8.85 -14.48
C LYS A 412 -7.18 -7.97 -15.23
N ARG A 413 -6.69 -7.06 -16.08
CA ARG A 413 -7.49 -6.36 -17.11
C ARG A 413 -7.09 -6.94 -18.46
N HIS A 414 -8.08 -7.38 -19.22
CA HIS A 414 -7.90 -8.11 -20.48
C HIS A 414 -6.83 -7.48 -21.40
N GLY A 415 -6.03 -8.33 -22.03
CA GLY A 415 -5.15 -7.98 -23.15
C GLY A 415 -3.63 -7.97 -22.87
N CYS A 416 -3.14 -7.90 -21.64
CA CYS A 416 -1.68 -7.89 -21.40
C CYS A 416 -1.08 -9.29 -21.18
N LYS A 417 0.08 -9.55 -21.80
CA LYS A 417 0.94 -10.72 -21.55
C LYS A 417 1.32 -10.80 -20.07
N GLY A 418 1.49 -12.01 -19.53
CA GLY A 418 1.96 -12.24 -18.16
C GLY A 418 3.22 -11.43 -17.83
N GLY A 419 3.23 -10.82 -16.64
CA GLY A 419 4.29 -9.91 -16.20
C GLY A 419 4.15 -8.44 -16.66
N TYR A 420 3.20 -8.11 -17.53
CA TYR A 420 2.92 -6.72 -17.95
C TYR A 420 1.60 -6.19 -17.34
N ILE A 421 1.65 -5.00 -16.74
CA ILE A 421 0.47 -4.29 -16.21
C ILE A 421 -0.15 -3.38 -17.28
N ARG A 422 -1.48 -3.23 -17.28
CA ARG A 422 -2.19 -2.42 -18.29
C ARG A 422 -2.28 -0.94 -17.88
N LEU A 423 -1.45 -0.09 -18.50
CA LEU A 423 -1.55 1.38 -18.39
C LEU A 423 -2.25 1.96 -19.63
N GLY A 424 -3.59 2.02 -19.54
CA GLY A 424 -4.46 2.55 -20.60
C GLY A 424 -4.49 1.67 -21.85
N ARG A 425 -3.85 2.15 -22.93
CA ARG A 425 -3.65 1.44 -24.21
C ARG A 425 -2.29 0.73 -24.31
N HIS A 426 -1.51 0.69 -23.23
CA HIS A 426 -0.18 0.08 -23.18
C HIS A 426 -0.14 -1.04 -22.14
N CYS A 427 0.69 -2.04 -22.39
CA CYS A 427 1.08 -3.06 -21.43
C CYS A 427 2.53 -2.76 -21.04
N ILE A 428 2.80 -2.55 -19.75
CA ILE A 428 4.06 -2.02 -19.23
C ILE A 428 4.67 -3.01 -18.22
N ARG A 429 6.00 -3.18 -18.23
CA ARG A 429 6.72 -3.97 -17.24
C ARG A 429 8.03 -3.27 -16.85
N LEU A 430 8.23 -3.03 -15.56
CA LEU A 430 9.55 -2.73 -15.01
C LEU A 430 10.38 -4.01 -14.96
N VAL A 431 11.66 -3.93 -15.32
CA VAL A 431 12.58 -5.08 -15.27
C VAL A 431 13.79 -4.72 -14.38
N PRO A 432 13.89 -5.30 -13.17
CA PRO A 432 14.88 -4.93 -12.17
C PRO A 432 16.24 -5.61 -12.41
N ILE A 433 16.74 -5.56 -13.64
CA ILE A 433 17.97 -6.23 -14.07
C ILE A 433 18.84 -5.19 -14.80
N PRO A 434 20.00 -4.79 -14.26
CA PRO A 434 20.81 -3.73 -14.86
C PRO A 434 21.46 -4.19 -16.19
N LYS A 435 21.23 -3.43 -17.26
CA LYS A 435 21.66 -3.73 -18.64
C LYS A 435 22.09 -2.47 -19.38
N SER A 436 22.96 -2.61 -20.40
CA SER A 436 23.18 -1.54 -21.39
C SER A 436 21.88 -1.22 -22.12
N PHE A 437 21.78 -0.06 -22.77
CA PHE A 437 20.57 0.31 -23.53
C PHE A 437 20.25 -0.74 -24.60
N VAL A 438 21.27 -1.19 -25.34
CA VAL A 438 21.12 -2.18 -26.42
C VAL A 438 20.70 -3.54 -25.86
N ASP A 439 21.31 -4.00 -24.76
CA ASP A 439 20.92 -5.24 -24.08
C ASP A 439 19.47 -5.18 -23.55
N ALA A 440 19.05 -4.03 -23.05
CA ALA A 440 17.69 -3.80 -22.54
C ALA A 440 16.67 -3.77 -23.68
N GLN A 441 17.00 -3.12 -24.80
CA GLN A 441 16.18 -3.12 -26.02
C GLN A 441 16.03 -4.53 -26.61
N LEU A 442 17.12 -5.32 -26.67
CA LEU A 442 17.10 -6.72 -27.08
C LEU A 442 16.26 -7.60 -26.13
N ALA A 443 16.37 -7.38 -24.81
CA ALA A 443 15.58 -8.11 -23.82
C ALA A 443 14.07 -7.82 -23.93
N CYS A 444 13.66 -6.56 -24.13
CA CYS A 444 12.26 -6.25 -24.42
C CYS A 444 11.82 -6.87 -25.76
N LYS A 445 12.67 -6.83 -26.79
CA LYS A 445 12.35 -7.40 -28.13
C LYS A 445 12.12 -8.91 -28.07
N ALA A 446 12.94 -9.64 -27.30
CA ALA A 446 12.74 -11.08 -27.06
C ALA A 446 11.39 -11.40 -26.39
N ASP A 447 10.85 -10.47 -25.63
CA ASP A 447 9.54 -10.59 -24.98
C ASP A 447 8.33 -10.22 -25.87
N GLY A 448 8.56 -9.72 -27.09
CA GLY A 448 7.52 -9.16 -27.96
C GLY A 448 7.18 -7.69 -27.64
N ALA A 449 8.12 -6.95 -27.04
CA ALA A 449 7.97 -5.58 -26.57
C ALA A 449 9.06 -4.65 -27.14
N THR A 450 8.91 -3.33 -26.92
CA THR A 450 9.99 -2.34 -27.08
C THR A 450 10.41 -1.82 -25.70
N LEU A 451 11.49 -1.04 -25.61
CA LEU A 451 11.63 -0.11 -24.48
C LEU A 451 10.45 0.88 -24.46
N ALA A 452 10.07 1.37 -23.27
CA ALA A 452 8.92 2.25 -23.11
C ALA A 452 9.12 3.61 -23.78
N MET A 453 8.08 4.14 -24.44
CA MET A 453 8.16 5.39 -25.20
C MET A 453 7.09 6.40 -24.70
N PRO A 454 7.38 7.19 -23.65
CA PRO A 454 6.46 8.19 -23.07
C PRO A 454 6.14 9.40 -23.97
N LYS A 455 5.59 9.16 -25.17
CA LYS A 455 5.26 10.18 -26.19
C LYS A 455 4.12 11.14 -25.82
N THR A 456 3.48 10.94 -24.67
CA THR A 456 2.32 11.71 -24.19
C THR A 456 2.46 11.94 -22.69
N LYS A 457 1.97 13.09 -22.21
CA LYS A 457 2.03 13.49 -20.79
C LYS A 457 1.35 12.46 -19.87
N GLU A 458 0.29 11.84 -20.35
CA GLU A 458 -0.52 10.86 -19.63
C GLU A 458 0.22 9.53 -19.46
N LEU A 459 0.94 9.07 -20.49
CA LEU A 459 1.80 7.89 -20.38
C LEU A 459 3.04 8.20 -19.56
N ASP A 460 3.65 9.37 -19.74
CA ASP A 460 4.86 9.75 -19.02
C ASP A 460 4.62 9.78 -17.50
N LEU A 461 3.64 10.57 -17.04
CA LEU A 461 3.28 10.64 -15.62
C LEU A 461 2.89 9.27 -15.02
N ALA A 462 2.30 8.37 -15.82
CA ALA A 462 1.98 7.02 -15.38
C ALA A 462 3.23 6.14 -15.22
N LEU A 463 4.23 6.26 -16.11
CA LEU A 463 5.51 5.57 -16.02
C LEU A 463 6.40 6.12 -14.90
N ARG A 464 6.49 7.45 -14.75
CA ARG A 464 7.19 8.10 -13.62
C ARG A 464 6.66 7.62 -12.28
N ARG A 465 5.34 7.60 -12.13
CA ARG A 465 4.68 7.07 -10.92
C ARG A 465 5.04 5.61 -10.68
N LEU A 466 5.05 4.78 -11.74
CA LEU A 466 5.42 3.37 -11.64
C LEU A 466 6.89 3.17 -11.20
N VAL A 467 7.83 3.91 -11.80
CA VAL A 467 9.24 3.91 -11.37
C VAL A 467 9.36 4.36 -9.92
N LYS A 468 8.67 5.44 -9.53
CA LYS A 468 8.68 5.97 -8.16
C LYS A 468 8.09 5.02 -7.11
N THR A 469 7.03 4.25 -7.43
CA THR A 469 6.40 3.33 -6.48
C THR A 469 6.95 1.90 -6.52
N SER A 470 7.62 1.51 -7.61
CA SER A 470 7.90 0.09 -7.89
C SER A 470 9.23 -0.17 -8.60
N GLY A 471 9.98 0.88 -8.97
CA GLY A 471 11.32 0.80 -9.57
C GLY A 471 12.48 0.79 -8.56
N GLY A 472 12.20 0.56 -7.27
CA GLY A 472 13.25 0.34 -6.26
C GLY A 472 14.25 1.49 -6.05
N ASN A 473 13.95 2.70 -6.51
CA ASN A 473 14.84 3.87 -6.53
C ASN A 473 16.09 3.75 -7.44
N TYR A 474 15.98 2.97 -8.53
CA TYR A 474 17.02 2.88 -9.58
C TYR A 474 16.60 3.64 -10.85
N ASP A 475 17.58 4.08 -11.64
CA ASP A 475 17.33 4.63 -12.97
C ASP A 475 16.78 3.58 -13.94
N HIS A 476 15.91 4.01 -14.86
CA HIS A 476 15.21 3.13 -15.80
C HIS A 476 15.33 3.59 -17.25
N TRP A 477 15.96 2.80 -18.12
CA TRP A 477 15.99 3.05 -19.56
C TRP A 477 14.59 3.16 -20.17
N ILE A 478 14.38 4.22 -20.95
CA ILE A 478 13.25 4.40 -21.86
C ILE A 478 13.77 4.39 -23.31
N GLY A 479 12.91 4.15 -24.27
CA GLY A 479 13.29 3.87 -25.66
C GLY A 479 13.56 5.10 -26.51
N MET A 480 14.49 5.97 -26.11
CA MET A 480 14.91 7.14 -26.89
C MET A 480 16.45 7.25 -26.92
N THR A 481 16.98 7.61 -28.09
CA THR A 481 18.40 7.88 -28.34
C THR A 481 18.55 9.18 -29.12
N GLU A 482 19.74 9.75 -29.05
CA GLU A 482 20.23 10.70 -30.03
C GLU A 482 20.43 9.98 -31.38
N ASP A 483 20.33 10.71 -32.49
CA ASP A 483 20.66 10.24 -33.84
C ASP A 483 21.40 11.37 -34.57
N GLY A 484 22.54 11.08 -35.20
CA GLY A 484 23.58 12.09 -35.51
C GLY A 484 23.18 13.22 -36.46
N ASP A 485 22.10 13.05 -37.21
CA ASP A 485 21.52 14.06 -38.10
C ASP A 485 20.18 14.65 -37.56
N VAL A 486 19.64 14.14 -36.44
CA VAL A 486 18.24 14.36 -36.02
C VAL A 486 18.00 14.30 -34.49
N ASP A 487 18.43 15.34 -33.76
CA ASP A 487 17.95 15.71 -32.40
C ASP A 487 17.71 14.51 -31.47
N TRP A 488 16.45 14.07 -31.30
CA TRP A 488 16.12 12.85 -30.55
C TRP A 488 15.12 11.95 -31.30
N THR A 489 15.38 10.64 -31.29
CA THR A 489 14.59 9.61 -31.99
C THR A 489 14.22 8.45 -31.06
N TRP A 490 12.98 7.99 -31.16
CA TRP A 490 12.46 6.84 -30.41
C TRP A 490 12.86 5.50 -31.05
N VAL A 491 12.88 4.41 -30.27
CA VAL A 491 13.23 3.05 -30.74
C VAL A 491 12.29 2.45 -31.82
N ASP A 492 11.18 3.12 -32.15
CA ASP A 492 10.33 2.81 -33.32
C ASP A 492 10.63 3.70 -34.55
N ARG A 493 11.77 4.41 -34.55
CA ARG A 493 12.27 5.32 -35.60
C ARG A 493 11.42 6.56 -35.85
N THR A 494 10.52 6.91 -34.93
CA THR A 494 9.84 8.21 -34.98
C THR A 494 10.63 9.27 -34.22
N ARG A 495 10.66 10.49 -34.75
CA ARG A 495 11.32 11.65 -34.12
C ARG A 495 10.59 12.08 -32.85
N LEU A 496 11.28 12.78 -31.95
CA LEU A 496 10.67 13.40 -30.77
C LEU A 496 9.61 14.45 -31.19
N GLY A 497 8.38 14.31 -30.65
CA GLY A 497 7.22 15.12 -31.04
C GLY A 497 7.18 16.51 -30.39
N HIS A 498 6.02 16.97 -29.93
CA HIS A 498 5.90 18.23 -29.16
C HIS A 498 6.06 18.06 -27.64
N TYR A 499 5.81 16.87 -27.10
CA TYR A 499 5.94 16.62 -25.66
C TYR A 499 7.41 16.53 -25.24
N ARG A 500 7.73 17.00 -24.03
CA ARG A 500 9.06 16.94 -23.40
C ARG A 500 8.88 16.53 -21.94
N GLY A 501 9.55 15.46 -21.51
CA GLY A 501 9.60 15.01 -20.11
C GLY A 501 10.96 15.24 -19.44
N TRP A 502 11.88 15.93 -20.12
CA TRP A 502 13.22 16.29 -19.61
C TRP A 502 13.18 16.96 -18.24
N HIS A 503 14.20 16.66 -17.44
CA HIS A 503 14.52 17.43 -16.25
C HIS A 503 14.87 18.90 -16.64
N PRO A 504 14.60 19.93 -15.81
CA PRO A 504 14.76 21.34 -16.22
C PRO A 504 16.18 21.83 -16.56
N SER A 505 17.18 20.96 -16.51
CA SER A 505 18.58 21.21 -16.89
C SER A 505 19.06 20.37 -18.08
N GLU A 506 18.16 19.55 -18.67
CA GLU A 506 18.47 18.52 -19.66
C GLU A 506 17.58 18.69 -20.91
N PRO A 507 17.96 18.14 -22.09
CA PRO A 507 19.19 17.41 -22.37
C PRO A 507 20.42 18.34 -22.35
N ARG A 508 21.62 17.76 -22.21
CA ARG A 508 22.88 18.50 -22.31
C ARG A 508 23.60 18.22 -23.62
N ASP A 509 23.91 19.30 -24.35
CA ASP A 509 24.88 19.28 -25.45
C ASP A 509 26.24 18.73 -24.96
N SER A 510 26.45 17.43 -25.12
CA SER A 510 27.60 16.73 -24.54
C SER A 510 28.32 15.90 -25.59
N ARG A 511 29.67 15.94 -25.56
CA ARG A 511 30.52 15.43 -26.65
C ARG A 511 30.75 13.92 -26.57
N TRP A 512 29.69 13.12 -26.63
CA TRP A 512 29.76 11.66 -26.56
C TRP A 512 29.08 11.02 -27.77
N ASP A 513 29.70 10.02 -28.38
CA ASP A 513 29.27 9.51 -29.70
C ASP A 513 27.95 8.70 -29.71
N SER A 514 27.26 8.58 -28.57
CA SER A 514 25.87 8.10 -28.49
C SER A 514 25.23 8.36 -27.12
N LEU A 515 24.18 9.18 -27.10
CA LEU A 515 23.35 9.42 -25.93
C LEU A 515 22.04 8.60 -25.94
N CYS A 516 21.67 8.11 -24.77
CA CYS A 516 20.49 7.30 -24.50
C CYS A 516 19.76 7.82 -23.26
N VAL A 517 18.43 7.71 -23.25
CA VAL A 517 17.59 8.40 -22.25
C VAL A 517 17.01 7.44 -21.21
N HIS A 518 17.07 7.82 -19.94
CA HIS A 518 16.43 7.11 -18.83
C HIS A 518 15.51 8.04 -18.02
N TYR A 519 14.66 7.45 -17.19
CA TYR A 519 14.20 8.13 -15.98
C TYR A 519 15.35 8.18 -14.98
N TRP A 520 15.72 9.37 -14.51
CA TRP A 520 16.66 9.55 -13.41
C TRP A 520 15.91 9.53 -12.07
N SER A 521 16.25 8.54 -11.24
CA SER A 521 15.71 8.33 -9.88
C SER A 521 16.82 8.30 -8.84
N SER A 522 18.00 7.76 -9.17
CA SER A 522 19.14 7.74 -8.25
C SER A 522 19.89 9.08 -8.24
N GLY A 523 19.29 10.11 -7.62
CA GLY A 523 19.91 11.45 -7.56
C GLY A 523 19.21 12.58 -6.79
N HIS A 524 18.25 12.28 -5.90
CA HIS A 524 17.46 13.27 -5.12
C HIS A 524 16.40 14.09 -5.89
N THR A 525 16.01 13.68 -7.10
CA THR A 525 14.82 14.24 -7.78
C THR A 525 13.53 13.76 -7.09
N ILE A 526 12.55 14.66 -6.90
CA ILE A 526 11.27 14.34 -6.21
C ILE A 526 10.32 13.55 -7.13
N ASP A 527 10.50 13.65 -8.44
CA ASP A 527 9.77 12.92 -9.48
C ASP A 527 10.78 12.43 -10.53
N PRO A 528 10.76 11.16 -10.97
CA PRO A 528 11.70 10.70 -11.98
C PRO A 528 11.49 11.44 -13.30
N MET A 529 12.51 12.12 -13.81
CA MET A 529 12.44 12.92 -15.05
C MET A 529 13.31 12.30 -16.13
N TRP A 530 13.13 12.67 -17.41
CA TRP A 530 14.04 12.21 -18.47
C TRP A 530 15.40 12.88 -18.31
N ASP A 531 16.45 12.09 -18.48
CA ASP A 531 17.86 12.43 -18.33
C ASP A 531 18.67 11.64 -19.35
N ASP A 532 19.72 12.25 -19.92
CA ASP A 532 20.54 11.65 -20.98
C ASP A 532 21.90 11.16 -20.46
N THR A 533 22.35 10.01 -20.95
CA THR A 533 23.68 9.50 -20.64
C THR A 533 24.16 8.46 -21.65
N LYS A 534 25.39 7.97 -21.46
CA LYS A 534 26.03 7.00 -22.35
C LYS A 534 25.24 5.70 -22.43
N CYS A 535 24.94 5.25 -23.66
CA CYS A 535 24.20 4.02 -23.95
C CYS A 535 24.81 2.73 -23.35
N SER A 536 26.09 2.78 -22.97
CA SER A 536 26.83 1.69 -22.30
C SER A 536 26.45 1.48 -20.82
N GLU A 537 25.82 2.45 -20.16
CA GLU A 537 25.53 2.39 -18.73
C GLU A 537 24.55 1.27 -18.35
N LYS A 538 24.72 0.70 -17.16
CA LYS A 538 23.95 -0.48 -16.71
C LYS A 538 22.80 -0.07 -15.78
N LYS A 539 21.65 0.26 -16.36
CA LYS A 539 20.43 0.70 -15.65
C LYS A 539 19.34 -0.36 -15.71
N TRP A 540 18.34 -0.27 -14.82
CA TRP A 540 17.10 -1.05 -14.95
C TRP A 540 16.33 -0.54 -16.18
N TYR A 541 15.24 -1.19 -16.59
CA TYR A 541 14.56 -0.80 -17.84
C TYR A 541 13.06 -1.06 -17.82
N ILE A 542 12.33 -0.33 -18.66
CA ILE A 542 10.88 -0.48 -18.82
C ILE A 542 10.59 -1.04 -20.20
N CYS A 543 9.96 -2.20 -20.27
CA CYS A 543 9.40 -2.73 -21.51
C CYS A 543 7.95 -2.29 -21.69
N GLN A 544 7.55 -2.01 -22.93
CA GLN A 544 6.16 -1.80 -23.33
C GLN A 544 5.73 -2.68 -24.50
N SER A 545 4.48 -3.12 -24.49
CA SER A 545 3.80 -3.72 -25.64
C SER A 545 2.37 -3.16 -25.75
N ARG A 546 1.64 -3.53 -26.80
CA ARG A 546 0.20 -3.25 -26.90
C ARG A 546 -0.61 -4.40 -26.29
N PRO A 547 -1.79 -4.13 -25.71
CA PRO A 547 -2.74 -5.18 -25.39
C PRO A 547 -3.08 -6.01 -26.64
N HIS A 548 -3.10 -7.33 -26.49
CA HIS A 548 -3.86 -8.22 -27.34
C HIS A 548 -5.34 -7.79 -27.30
N ILE A 549 -5.98 -7.81 -28.47
CA ILE A 549 -7.39 -7.44 -28.67
C ILE A 549 -8.24 -8.69 -28.48
#